data_AF-A0A840PST9-F1
#
_entry.id   AF-A0A840PST9-F1
#
_cell.length_a   1.000
_cell.length_b   1.000
_cell.length_c   1.000
_cell.angle_alpha   90.00
_cell.angle_beta   90.00
_cell.angle_gamma   90.00
#
_symmetry.space_group_name_H-M   'P 1'
#
loop_
_entity.id
_entity.type
_entity.pdbx_description
1 polymer ?
#
loop_
_entity_poly.entity_id
_entity_poly.type
_entity_poly.pdbx_seq_one_letter_code
_entity_poly.pdbx_strand_id
1 'polypeptide(L)'
;MAKDSGKQIDYERIAKMESFRQLSRKKNSFLWTMAVIFFVLYMLLPVLTSYTEILHQKAIGEITWVWFYSFGLFIMVWGLAHFYVGRANKFDKEAREIIDEYERGAGQ
;
A
#
# COMPACT_ATOMS: atom_id res chain seq x y z
N MET A 1 8.75 -14.27 -40.38
CA MET A 1 8.09 -13.90 -39.11
C MET A 1 8.17 -12.40 -38.97
N ALA A 2 7.04 -11.69 -39.13
CA ALA A 2 6.99 -10.24 -39.04
C ALA A 2 7.17 -9.81 -37.58
N LYS A 3 8.19 -9.00 -37.33
CA LYS A 3 8.50 -8.41 -36.03
C LYS A 3 7.52 -7.24 -35.86
N ASP A 4 6.49 -7.45 -35.04
CA ASP A 4 5.54 -6.40 -34.66
C ASP A 4 6.32 -5.20 -34.12
N SER A 5 6.29 -4.10 -34.88
CA SER A 5 7.00 -2.86 -34.62
C SER A 5 6.04 -1.83 -34.01
N GLY A 6 5.24 -2.27 -33.03
CA GLY A 6 4.63 -1.37 -32.07
C GLY A 6 5.75 -0.77 -31.22
N LYS A 7 5.88 0.57 -31.25
CA LYS A 7 6.72 1.41 -30.38
C LYS A 7 7.15 0.65 -29.10
N GLN A 8 8.34 0.04 -29.08
CA GLN A 8 8.80 -0.66 -27.88
C GLN A 8 9.15 0.40 -26.84
N ILE A 9 8.29 0.55 -25.83
CA ILE A 9 8.58 1.38 -24.67
C ILE A 9 9.80 0.76 -23.97
N ASP A 10 10.90 1.50 -23.92
CA ASP A 10 12.11 1.09 -23.22
C ASP A 10 11.92 1.35 -21.71
N TYR A 11 11.35 0.35 -21.04
CA TYR A 11 11.13 0.39 -19.59
C TYR A 11 12.44 0.51 -18.80
N GLU A 12 13.58 0.10 -19.36
CA GLU A 12 14.89 0.20 -18.72
C GLU A 12 15.39 1.65 -18.68
N ARG A 13 15.12 2.42 -19.74
CA ARG A 13 15.33 3.88 -19.75
C ARG A 13 14.39 4.59 -18.79
N ILE A 14 13.10 4.24 -18.77
CA ILE A 14 12.12 4.83 -17.84
C ILE A 14 12.52 4.54 -16.39
N ALA A 15 12.99 3.33 -16.08
CA ALA A 15 13.44 2.97 -14.72
C ALA A 15 14.64 3.80 -14.23
N LYS A 16 15.47 4.32 -15.16
CA LYS A 16 16.60 5.20 -14.86
C LYS A 16 16.20 6.67 -14.72
N MET A 17 15.01 7.07 -15.17
CA MET A 17 14.52 8.46 -15.04
C MET A 17 14.35 8.86 -13.57
N GLU A 18 14.69 10.10 -13.25
CA GLU A 18 14.55 10.63 -11.90
C GLU A 18 13.09 10.66 -11.45
N SER A 19 12.18 11.04 -12.35
CA SER A 19 10.73 11.09 -12.11
C SER A 19 10.18 9.72 -11.69
N PHE A 20 10.61 8.63 -12.35
CA PHE A 20 10.22 7.26 -11.98
C PHE A 20 10.78 6.83 -10.62
N ARG A 21 12.05 7.17 -10.32
CA ARG A 21 12.65 6.87 -9.01
C ARG A 21 11.95 7.62 -7.88
N GLN A 22 11.57 8.88 -8.09
CA GLN A 22 10.79 9.65 -7.12
C GLN A 22 9.41 9.03 -6.87
N LEU A 23 8.69 8.66 -7.93
CA LEU A 23 7.40 7.95 -7.83
C LEU A 23 7.53 6.64 -7.04
N SER A 24 8.54 5.84 -7.37
CA SER A 24 8.80 4.57 -6.69
C SER A 24 9.11 4.75 -5.21
N ARG A 25 9.89 5.77 -4.83
CA ARG A 25 10.18 6.10 -3.43
C ARG A 25 8.92 6.53 -2.66
N LYS A 26 8.08 7.38 -3.27
CA LYS A 26 6.80 7.81 -2.66
C LYS A 26 5.87 6.62 -2.42
N LYS A 27 5.73 5.73 -3.41
CA LYS A 27 4.92 4.50 -3.28
C LYS A 27 5.47 3.60 -2.18
N ASN A 28 6.79 3.37 -2.16
CA ASN A 28 7.39 2.47 -1.20
C ASN A 28 7.27 2.99 0.23
N SER A 29 7.52 4.28 0.48
CA SER A 29 7.34 4.89 1.81
C SER A 29 5.90 4.79 2.29
N PHE A 30 4.93 5.01 1.41
CA PHE A 30 3.51 4.87 1.74
C PHE A 30 3.16 3.44 2.17
N LEU A 31 3.58 2.44 1.38
CA LEU A 31 3.38 1.03 1.71
C LEU A 31 4.07 0.65 3.02
N TRP A 32 5.29 1.14 3.24
CA TRP A 32 6.05 0.87 4.46
C TRP A 32 5.32 1.42 5.69
N THR A 33 4.82 2.65 5.64
CA THR A 33 4.03 3.23 6.73
C THR A 33 2.78 2.40 7.03
N MET A 34 2.02 2.01 6.00
CA MET A 34 0.85 1.15 6.19
C MET A 34 1.21 -0.22 6.80
N ALA A 35 2.29 -0.82 6.32
CA ALA A 35 2.78 -2.11 6.82
C ALA A 35 3.19 -2.00 8.29
N VAL A 36 3.86 -0.92 8.70
CA VAL A 36 4.22 -0.68 10.11
C VAL A 36 2.97 -0.52 10.97
N ILE A 37 2.00 0.29 10.54
CA ILE A 37 0.76 0.49 11.31
C ILE A 37 0.04 -0.86 11.49
N PHE A 38 -0.11 -1.62 10.41
CA PHE A 38 -0.71 -2.95 10.44
C PHE A 38 0.06 -3.89 11.39
N PHE A 39 1.39 -3.94 11.26
CA PHE A 39 2.25 -4.79 12.07
C PHE A 39 2.17 -4.42 13.55
N VAL A 40 2.20 -3.13 13.88
CA VAL A 40 2.09 -2.65 15.26
C VAL A 40 0.75 -3.04 15.84
N LEU A 41 -0.37 -2.78 15.16
CA LEU A 41 -1.71 -3.17 15.65
C LEU A 41 -1.83 -4.70 15.80
N TYR A 42 -1.32 -5.44 14.83
CA TYR A 42 -1.36 -6.90 14.89
C TYR A 42 -0.54 -7.46 16.06
N MET A 43 0.66 -6.92 16.30
CA MET A 43 1.52 -7.31 17.43
C MET A 43 1.00 -6.78 18.78
N LEU A 44 0.25 -5.67 18.76
CA LEU A 44 -0.35 -5.12 19.97
C LEU A 44 -1.32 -6.11 20.59
N LEU A 45 -2.12 -6.83 19.78
CA LEU A 45 -3.08 -7.82 20.28
C LEU A 45 -2.41 -8.88 21.18
N PRO A 46 -1.47 -9.74 20.72
CA PRO A 46 -0.86 -10.77 21.57
C PRO A 46 -0.09 -10.17 22.75
N VAL A 47 0.49 -8.98 22.61
CA VAL A 47 1.13 -8.28 23.74
C VAL A 47 0.10 -7.91 24.79
N LEU A 48 -1.03 -7.28 24.42
CA LEU A 48 -2.07 -6.95 25.38
C LEU A 48 -2.69 -8.21 25.98
N THR A 49 -2.94 -9.25 25.19
CA THR A 49 -3.50 -10.52 25.67
C THR A 49 -2.55 -11.24 26.64
N SER A 50 -1.23 -11.12 26.44
CA SER A 50 -0.24 -11.79 27.30
C SER A 50 0.09 -11.01 28.58
N TYR A 51 -0.02 -9.68 28.57
CA TYR A 51 0.41 -8.83 29.69
C TYR A 51 -0.76 -8.14 30.43
N THR A 52 -1.97 -8.17 29.89
CA THR A 52 -3.14 -7.51 30.49
C THR A 52 -4.37 -8.41 30.45
N GLU A 53 -5.17 -8.37 31.52
CA GLU A 53 -6.46 -9.08 31.57
C GLU A 53 -7.62 -8.26 30.99
N ILE A 54 -7.36 -7.01 30.56
CA ILE A 54 -8.37 -6.09 30.03
C ILE A 54 -9.08 -6.73 28.82
N LEU A 55 -8.33 -7.42 27.96
CA LEU A 55 -8.88 -8.07 26.78
C LEU A 55 -9.77 -9.27 27.11
N HIS A 56 -9.50 -9.98 28.20
CA HIS A 56 -10.30 -11.12 28.67
C HIS A 56 -11.54 -10.71 29.46
N GLN A 57 -11.64 -9.43 29.88
CA GLN A 57 -12.84 -8.96 30.54
C GLN A 57 -14.06 -9.10 29.62
N LYS A 58 -15.15 -9.60 30.20
CA LYS A 58 -16.43 -9.75 29.51
C LYS A 58 -16.99 -8.37 29.21
N ALA A 59 -17.26 -8.10 27.93
CA ALA A 59 -17.90 -6.86 27.51
C ALA A 59 -19.42 -7.05 27.45
N ILE A 60 -19.89 -8.06 26.71
CA ILE A 60 -21.32 -8.38 26.57
C ILE A 60 -21.50 -9.90 26.62
N GLY A 61 -22.10 -10.41 27.70
CA GLY A 61 -22.27 -11.86 27.89
C GLY A 61 -20.94 -12.61 27.97
N GLU A 62 -20.74 -13.61 27.12
CA GLU A 62 -19.48 -14.36 26.99
C GLU A 62 -18.46 -13.71 26.05
N ILE A 63 -18.83 -12.62 25.36
CA ILE A 63 -17.96 -11.91 24.42
C ILE A 63 -16.99 -11.01 25.19
N THR A 64 -15.70 -11.27 25.03
CA THR A 64 -14.62 -10.48 25.62
C THR A 64 -14.16 -9.34 24.70
N TRP A 65 -13.38 -8.40 25.24
CA TRP A 65 -12.80 -7.30 24.47
C TRP A 65 -11.86 -7.75 23.33
N VAL A 66 -11.31 -8.97 23.38
CA VAL A 66 -10.56 -9.57 22.27
C VAL A 66 -11.35 -9.57 20.97
N TRP A 67 -12.66 -9.88 21.04
CA TRP A 67 -13.52 -9.94 19.86
C TRP A 67 -13.74 -8.56 19.24
N PHE A 68 -13.90 -7.52 20.06
CA PHE A 68 -14.02 -6.14 19.59
C PHE A 68 -12.73 -5.67 18.91
N TYR A 69 -11.58 -5.98 19.49
CA TYR A 69 -10.29 -5.66 18.88
C TYR A 69 -10.11 -6.40 17.55
N SER A 70 -10.40 -7.70 17.53
CA SER A 70 -10.31 -8.55 16.33
C SER A 70 -11.22 -8.02 15.22
N PHE A 71 -12.45 -7.65 15.55
CA PHE A 71 -13.37 -7.01 14.61
C PHE A 71 -12.84 -5.66 14.10
N GLY A 72 -12.25 -4.85 14.99
CA GLY A 72 -11.56 -3.60 14.63
C GLY A 72 -10.41 -3.81 13.65
N LEU A 73 -9.64 -4.90 13.77
CA LEU A 73 -8.59 -5.26 12.82
C LEU A 73 -9.14 -5.49 11.41
N PHE A 74 -10.30 -6.16 11.28
CA PHE A 74 -10.95 -6.34 9.97
C PHE A 74 -11.34 -5.01 9.34
N ILE A 75 -11.98 -4.12 10.13
CA ILE A 75 -12.35 -2.78 9.65
C ILE A 75 -11.09 -1.99 9.25
N MET A 76 -10.02 -2.08 10.03
CA MET A 76 -8.74 -1.43 9.72
C MET A 76 -8.17 -1.94 8.39
N VAL A 77 -8.17 -3.26 8.15
CA VAL A 77 -7.68 -3.83 6.88
C VAL A 77 -8.49 -3.32 5.68
N TRP A 78 -9.83 -3.31 5.79
CA TRP A 78 -10.67 -2.76 4.73
C TRP A 78 -10.45 -1.26 4.54
N GLY A 79 -10.30 -0.50 5.63
CA GLY A 79 -9.97 0.92 5.58
C GLY A 79 -8.63 1.18 4.89
N LEU A 80 -7.59 0.41 5.22
CA LEU A 80 -6.29 0.45 4.57
C LEU A 80 -6.40 0.07 3.09
N ALA A 81 -7.17 -0.95 2.73
CA ALA A 81 -7.37 -1.36 1.35
C ALA A 81 -8.05 -0.26 0.52
N HIS A 82 -9.14 0.32 1.01
CA HIS A 82 -9.80 1.45 0.33
C HIS A 82 -8.91 2.68 0.23
N PHE A 83 -8.21 3.03 1.31
CA PHE A 83 -7.27 4.13 1.31
C PHE A 83 -6.12 3.91 0.34
N TYR A 84 -5.59 2.68 0.27
CA TYR A 84 -4.58 2.27 -0.69
C TYR A 84 -5.07 2.46 -2.14
N VAL A 85 -6.26 1.96 -2.49
CA VAL A 85 -6.80 2.09 -3.84
C VAL A 85 -6.91 3.57 -4.25
N GLY A 86 -7.40 4.42 -3.35
CA GLY A 86 -7.46 5.87 -3.60
C GLY A 86 -6.07 6.49 -3.86
N ARG A 87 -5.03 6.03 -3.16
CA ARG A 87 -3.65 6.51 -3.38
C ARG A 87 -2.99 5.88 -4.62
N ALA A 88 -3.30 4.61 -4.91
CA ALA A 88 -2.81 3.88 -6.08
C ALA A 88 -3.25 4.56 -7.38
N ASN A 89 -4.51 5.01 -7.47
CA ASN A 89 -5.00 5.77 -8.62
C ASN A 89 -4.18 7.04 -8.89
N LYS A 90 -3.67 7.70 -7.84
CA LYS A 90 -2.77 8.86 -8.00
C LYS A 90 -1.41 8.44 -8.58
N PHE A 91 -0.85 7.33 -8.09
CA PHE A 91 0.41 6.80 -8.62
C PHE A 91 0.28 6.33 -10.07
N ASP A 92 -0.86 5.76 -10.45
CA ASP A 92 -1.14 5.36 -11.84
C ASP A 92 -1.21 6.58 -12.77
N LYS A 93 -1.77 7.70 -12.29
CA LYS A 93 -1.75 8.97 -13.03
C LYS A 93 -0.33 9.51 -13.20
N GLU A 94 0.45 9.56 -12.11
CA GLU A 94 1.86 10.00 -12.15
C GLU A 94 2.70 9.10 -13.09
N ALA A 95 2.44 7.79 -13.13
CA ALA A 95 3.12 6.87 -14.04
C ALA A 95 2.80 7.14 -15.51
N ARG A 96 1.55 7.46 -15.85
CA ARG A 96 1.15 7.85 -17.21
C ARG A 96 1.85 9.13 -17.67
N GLU A 97 1.94 10.13 -16.79
CA GLU A 97 2.63 11.39 -17.09
C GLU A 97 4.13 11.17 -17.41
N ILE A 98 4.79 10.23 -16.72
CA ILE A 98 6.19 9.85 -17.00
C ILE A 98 6.34 9.15 -18.36
N ILE A 99 5.38 8.30 -18.73
CA ILE A 99 5.36 7.66 -20.05
C ILE A 99 5.18 8.74 -21.14
N ASP A 100 4.24 9.67 -20.95
CA ASP A 100 4.01 10.79 -21.89
C ASP A 100 5.23 11.74 -21.98
N GLU A 101 5.97 11.93 -20.89
CA GLU A 101 7.24 12.66 -20.88
C GLU A 101 8.31 11.92 -21.71
N TYR A 102 8.45 10.62 -21.50
CA TYR A 102 9.38 9.77 -22.27
C TYR A 102 9.06 9.81 -23.77
N GLU A 103 7.79 9.70 -24.16
CA GLU A 103 7.39 9.74 -25.56
C GLU A 103 7.63 11.11 -26.22
N ARG A 104 7.46 12.22 -25.46
CA ARG A 104 7.74 13.57 -25.95
C ARG A 104 9.24 13.87 -26.06
N GLY A 105 10.04 13.34 -25.13
CA GLY A 105 11.50 13.48 -25.12
C GLY A 105 12.22 12.58 -26.12
N ALA A 106 11.65 11.42 -26.48
CA ALA A 106 12.18 10.51 -27.50
C ALA A 106 12.02 11.02 -28.95
N GLY A 107 11.43 12.21 -29.14
CA GLY A 107 11.32 12.90 -30.43
C GLY A 107 12.42 13.94 -30.69
N GLN A 108 13.48 13.99 -29.88
CA GLN A 108 14.68 14.81 -30.09
C GLN A 108 15.95 13.96 -30.11
#